data_AF-A0A7K8ZTN4-F1
#
_entry.id   AF-A0A7K8ZTN4-F1
#
_cell.length_a   1.000
_cell.length_b   1.000
_cell.length_c   1.000
_cell.angle_alpha   90.00
_cell.angle_beta   90.00
_cell.angle_gamma   90.00
#
_symmetry.space_group_name_H-M   'P 1'
#
loop_
_entity.id
_entity.type
_entity.pdbx_description
1 polymer ?
#
loop_
_entity_poly.entity_id
_entity_poly.type
_entity_poly.pdbx_seq_one_letter_code
_entity_poly.pdbx_strand_id
1 'polypeptide(L)'
;QEIFGPLLAVFVYPERRYRQVLELIDATTPYGLTGALFAQEKSIIQESRSILRNAAGNFYINDKSTGAVVAQQPFGGSRISGTNDKPGGPHYILRWTSPQAIKETHVPLRDWRYSYMQ
;
A
#
# COMPACT_ATOMS: atom_id res chain seq x y z
N GLN A 1 5.36 -18.99 7.04
CA GLN A 1 5.63 -18.55 8.44
C GLN A 1 6.76 -17.54 8.39
N GLU A 2 6.80 -16.58 9.31
CA GLU A 2 7.89 -15.62 9.42
C GLU A 2 8.96 -16.17 10.38
N ILE A 3 10.22 -16.26 9.93
CA ILE A 3 11.32 -16.90 10.67
C ILE A 3 12.25 -15.88 11.35
N PHE A 4 12.38 -14.69 10.77
CA PHE A 4 13.21 -13.58 11.31
C PHE A 4 14.71 -13.93 11.53
N GLY A 5 15.28 -14.72 10.61
CA GLY A 5 16.71 -15.08 10.59
C GLY A 5 17.26 -15.14 9.17
N PRO A 6 18.58 -15.41 8.99
CA PRO A 6 19.23 -15.43 7.68
C PRO A 6 18.94 -16.73 6.91
N LEU A 7 17.66 -17.05 6.72
CA LEU A 7 17.17 -18.23 6.03
C LEU A 7 16.41 -17.83 4.77
N LEU A 8 16.78 -18.42 3.63
CA LEU A 8 16.14 -18.21 2.34
C LEU A 8 15.62 -19.53 1.78
N ALA A 9 14.32 -19.58 1.46
CA ALA A 9 13.71 -20.68 0.74
C ALA A 9 13.63 -20.35 -0.75
N VAL A 10 13.95 -21.33 -1.61
CA VAL A 10 13.90 -21.18 -3.07
C VAL A 10 12.91 -22.18 -3.65
N PHE A 11 12.00 -21.71 -4.50
CA PHE A 11 11.05 -22.53 -5.24
C PHE A 11 11.29 -22.34 -6.75
N VAL A 12 11.64 -23.42 -7.44
CA VAL A 12 11.88 -23.42 -8.89
C VAL A 12 10.59 -23.83 -9.60
N TYR A 13 10.20 -23.09 -10.64
CA TYR A 13 9.00 -23.35 -11.40
C TYR A 13 9.28 -23.41 -12.91
N PRO A 14 8.47 -24.13 -13.71
CA PRO A 14 8.60 -24.12 -15.17
C PRO A 14 8.23 -22.74 -15.73
N GLU A 15 9.07 -22.17 -16.61
CA GLU A 15 8.90 -20.83 -17.19
C GLU A 15 7.47 -20.54 -17.68
N ARG A 16 6.87 -21.48 -18.43
CA ARG A 16 5.52 -21.36 -18.99
C ARG A 16 4.40 -21.31 -17.95
N ARG A 17 4.71 -21.49 -16.66
CA ARG A 17 3.76 -21.42 -15.54
C ARG A 17 3.91 -20.16 -14.70
N TYR A 18 4.70 -19.15 -15.13
CA TYR A 18 4.94 -17.94 -14.34
C TYR A 18 3.64 -17.28 -13.83
N ARG A 19 2.59 -17.22 -14.66
CA ARG A 19 1.31 -16.63 -14.27
C ARG A 19 0.66 -17.36 -13.09
N GLN A 20 0.66 -18.70 -13.11
CA GLN A 20 0.16 -19.52 -12.00
C GLN A 20 1.00 -19.31 -10.74
N VAL A 21 2.29 -19.02 -10.90
CA VAL A 21 3.18 -18.72 -9.77
C VAL A 21 2.91 -17.34 -9.20
N LEU A 22 2.52 -16.35 -9.99
CA LEU A 22 2.08 -15.04 -9.48
C LEU A 22 0.82 -15.19 -8.61
N GLU A 23 -0.15 -15.99 -9.06
CA GLU A 23 -1.35 -16.33 -8.29
C GLU A 23 -0.99 -17.10 -7.00
N LEU A 24 -0.04 -18.04 -7.09
CA LEU A 24 0.47 -18.75 -5.92
C LEU A 24 1.12 -17.80 -4.91
N ILE A 25 1.94 -16.84 -5.35
CA ILE A 25 2.57 -15.83 -4.49
C ILE A 25 1.51 -15.01 -3.77
N ASP A 26 0.47 -14.58 -4.47
CA ASP A 26 -0.63 -13.80 -3.90
C ASP A 26 -1.39 -14.56 -2.80
N ALA A 27 -1.58 -15.87 -2.98
CA ALA A 27 -2.43 -16.69 -2.10
C ALA A 27 -1.68 -17.45 -0.98
N THR A 28 -0.39 -17.74 -1.14
CA THR A 28 0.34 -18.69 -0.27
C THR A 28 0.51 -18.18 1.15
N THR A 29 0.60 -16.86 1.37
CA THR A 29 0.84 -16.29 2.69
C THR A 29 -0.23 -15.26 3.07
N PRO A 30 -0.57 -15.15 4.37
CA PRO A 30 -1.48 -14.11 4.84
C PRO A 30 -0.82 -12.72 4.90
N TYR A 31 0.47 -12.60 4.60
CA TYR A 31 1.23 -11.35 4.69
C TYR A 31 1.17 -10.55 3.39
N GLY A 32 1.35 -9.25 3.50
CA GLY A 32 1.24 -8.28 2.40
C GLY A 32 2.22 -7.12 2.50
N LEU A 33 3.43 -7.34 3.04
CA LEU A 33 4.36 -6.26 3.41
C LEU A 33 5.22 -5.75 2.24
N THR A 34 6.18 -6.57 1.79
CA THR A 34 7.09 -6.23 0.68
C THR A 34 7.15 -7.34 -0.35
N GLY A 35 7.43 -6.98 -1.59
CA GLY A 35 7.65 -7.94 -2.68
C GLY A 35 8.46 -7.30 -3.79
N ALA A 36 9.23 -8.12 -4.52
CA ALA A 36 10.07 -7.65 -5.61
C ALA A 36 9.86 -8.52 -6.86
N LEU A 37 9.83 -7.87 -8.02
CA LEU A 37 9.82 -8.50 -9.33
C LEU A 37 11.09 -8.13 -10.08
N PHE A 38 11.81 -9.13 -10.58
CA PHE A 38 12.94 -8.93 -11.47
C PHE A 38 12.53 -9.38 -12.88
N ALA A 39 12.34 -8.40 -13.76
CA ALA A 39 11.93 -8.62 -15.15
C ALA A 39 12.32 -7.41 -16.00
N GLN A 40 12.62 -7.65 -17.27
CA GLN A 40 12.90 -6.58 -18.25
C GLN A 40 11.74 -6.39 -19.24
N GLU A 41 10.92 -7.43 -19.44
CA GLU A 41 9.80 -7.37 -20.37
C GLU A 41 8.64 -6.56 -19.77
N LYS A 42 8.23 -5.49 -20.46
CA LYS A 42 7.23 -4.55 -19.94
C LYS A 42 5.85 -5.19 -19.75
N SER A 43 5.43 -6.08 -20.65
CA SER A 43 4.18 -6.84 -20.56
C SER A 43 4.11 -7.62 -19.23
N ILE A 44 5.17 -8.38 -18.92
CA ILE A 44 5.30 -9.17 -17.69
C ILE A 44 5.29 -8.27 -16.46
N ILE A 45 5.98 -7.12 -16.50
CA ILE A 45 5.96 -6.15 -15.40
C ILE A 45 4.55 -5.64 -15.15
N GLN A 46 3.80 -5.25 -16.20
CA GLN A 46 2.45 -4.72 -16.04
C GLN A 46 1.47 -5.78 -15.53
N GLU A 47 1.52 -6.99 -16.08
CA GLU A 47 0.70 -8.11 -15.65
C GLU A 47 0.96 -8.46 -14.17
N SER A 48 2.23 -8.60 -13.81
CA SER A 48 2.64 -8.92 -12.44
C SER A 48 2.26 -7.84 -11.44
N ARG A 49 2.39 -6.55 -11.81
CA ARG A 49 1.92 -5.42 -10.97
C ARG A 49 0.42 -5.47 -10.72
N SER A 50 -0.36 -5.92 -11.69
CA SER A 50 -1.80 -6.06 -11.54
C SER A 50 -2.16 -7.23 -10.62
N ILE A 51 -1.57 -8.40 -10.85
CA ILE A 51 -1.85 -9.61 -10.08
C ILE A 51 -1.39 -9.45 -8.62
N LEU A 52 -0.18 -8.92 -8.41
CA LEU A 52 0.44 -8.79 -7.08
C LEU A 52 0.09 -7.49 -6.36
N ARG A 53 -0.88 -6.70 -6.86
CA ARG A 53 -1.23 -5.36 -6.35
C ARG A 53 -1.45 -5.33 -4.83
N ASN A 54 -2.08 -6.37 -4.28
CA ASN A 54 -2.41 -6.47 -2.86
C ASN A 54 -1.50 -7.46 -2.11
N ALA A 55 -0.57 -8.12 -2.80
CA ALA A 55 0.41 -9.04 -2.21
C ALA A 55 1.57 -8.30 -1.54
N ALA A 56 1.80 -7.03 -1.87
CA ALA A 56 2.84 -6.21 -1.27
C ALA A 56 2.41 -4.74 -1.20
N GLY A 57 2.46 -4.15 0.00
CA GLY A 57 2.27 -2.71 0.18
C GLY A 57 3.47 -1.88 -0.26
N ASN A 58 4.68 -2.46 -0.25
CA ASN A 58 5.88 -1.92 -0.88
C ASN A 58 6.36 -2.89 -1.96
N PHE A 59 6.11 -2.54 -3.22
CA PHE A 59 6.42 -3.36 -4.38
C PHE A 59 7.60 -2.77 -5.18
N TYR A 60 8.62 -3.59 -5.41
CA TYR A 60 9.87 -3.18 -6.05
C TYR A 60 10.02 -3.86 -7.41
N ILE A 61 10.57 -3.14 -8.39
CA ILE A 61 10.85 -3.66 -9.72
C ILE A 61 12.34 -3.51 -9.96
N ASN A 62 13.03 -4.62 -10.22
CA ASN A 62 14.47 -4.68 -10.45
C ASN A 62 15.31 -4.08 -9.30
N ASP A 63 14.81 -4.22 -8.07
CA ASP A 63 15.50 -3.87 -6.84
C ASP A 63 15.13 -4.86 -5.73
N LYS A 64 15.97 -4.98 -4.70
CA LYS A 64 15.70 -5.81 -3.53
C LYS A 64 14.52 -5.26 -2.73
N SER A 65 13.81 -6.13 -2.01
CA SER A 65 12.57 -5.77 -1.28
C SER A 65 12.79 -4.99 0.03
N THR A 66 14.00 -4.53 0.32
CA THR A 66 14.40 -3.91 1.59
C THR A 66 15.01 -2.53 1.42
N GLY A 67 15.06 -1.75 2.49
CA GLY A 67 15.75 -0.46 2.51
C GLY A 67 14.91 0.72 2.03
N ALA A 68 13.62 0.73 2.38
CA ALA A 68 12.77 1.89 2.17
C ALA A 68 13.36 3.13 2.85
N VAL A 69 13.44 4.23 2.12
CA VAL A 69 13.94 5.52 2.59
C VAL A 69 12.76 6.43 2.93
N VAL A 70 12.86 7.11 4.07
CA VAL A 70 11.86 8.10 4.53
C VAL A 70 11.57 9.10 3.41
N ALA A 71 10.29 9.42 3.22
CA ALA A 71 9.76 10.33 2.19
C ALA A 71 9.96 9.89 0.72
N GLN A 72 10.62 8.76 0.44
CA GLN A 72 10.76 8.22 -0.91
C GLN A 72 9.86 7.00 -1.14
N GLN A 73 9.91 6.02 -0.22
CA GLN A 73 9.04 4.83 -0.26
C GLN A 73 8.32 4.68 1.09
N PRO A 74 7.24 5.44 1.35
CA PRO A 74 6.44 5.26 2.56
C PRO A 74 6.14 3.77 2.80
N PHE A 75 6.49 3.31 4.00
CA PHE A 75 6.63 1.88 4.26
C PHE A 75 5.38 1.32 4.94
N GLY A 76 4.92 0.15 4.51
CA GLY A 76 3.81 -0.55 5.16
C GLY A 76 3.05 -1.44 4.19
N GLY A 77 2.30 -2.38 4.74
CA GLY A 77 1.45 -3.29 3.98
C GLY A 77 0.21 -3.68 4.77
N SER A 78 -0.79 -4.20 4.06
CA SER A 78 -2.08 -4.62 4.61
C SER A 78 -2.09 -6.13 4.89
N ARG A 79 -3.27 -6.77 4.87
CA ARG A 79 -3.47 -8.17 5.30
C ARG A 79 -3.03 -8.32 6.77
N ILE A 80 -2.38 -9.43 7.14
CA ILE A 80 -1.87 -9.59 8.51
C ILE A 80 -0.59 -8.77 8.76
N SER A 81 -0.08 -8.02 7.78
CA SER A 81 1.10 -7.15 7.95
C SER A 81 0.79 -5.82 8.65
N GLY A 82 -0.50 -5.52 8.91
CA GLY A 82 -0.91 -4.38 9.74
C GLY A 82 -1.91 -3.44 9.08
N THR A 83 -2.05 -2.25 9.67
CA THR A 83 -3.04 -1.22 9.30
C THR A 83 -2.63 -0.37 8.09
N ASN A 84 -1.37 -0.49 7.64
CA ASN A 84 -0.84 0.20 6.47
C ASN A 84 -0.96 1.75 6.52
N ASP A 85 -0.72 2.36 7.67
CA ASP A 85 -0.77 3.83 7.84
C ASP A 85 0.41 4.59 7.17
N LYS A 86 1.33 3.85 6.53
CA LYS A 86 2.46 4.37 5.75
C LYS A 86 3.41 5.35 6.50
N PRO A 87 4.03 4.95 7.64
CA PRO A 87 5.12 5.70 8.24
C PRO A 87 6.22 6.05 7.22
N GLY A 88 6.77 7.26 7.36
CA GLY A 88 7.68 7.86 6.38
C GLY A 88 6.98 8.57 5.22
N GLY A 89 5.65 8.46 5.08
CA GLY A 89 4.84 9.28 4.17
C GLY A 89 4.14 10.44 4.87
N PRO A 90 3.57 11.39 4.09
CA PRO A 90 2.97 12.61 4.63
C PRO A 90 1.68 12.36 5.42
N HIS A 91 0.99 11.23 5.20
CA HIS A 91 -0.30 10.96 5.81
C HIS A 91 -0.20 10.30 7.20
N TYR A 92 0.94 9.71 7.55
CA TYR A 92 1.08 8.95 8.80
C TYR A 92 0.75 9.79 10.04
N ILE A 93 1.12 11.07 10.02
CA ILE A 93 0.84 12.01 11.12
C ILE A 93 -0.66 12.22 11.37
N LEU A 94 -1.52 11.98 10.38
CA LEU A 94 -2.97 12.14 10.51
C LEU A 94 -3.60 11.10 11.45
N ARG A 95 -2.92 9.99 11.74
CA ARG A 95 -3.37 9.00 12.72
C ARG A 95 -3.28 9.51 14.17
N TRP A 96 -2.49 10.55 14.39
CA TRP A 96 -2.15 11.07 15.72
C TRP A 96 -2.76 12.45 15.99
N THR A 97 -3.71 12.90 15.17
CA THR A 97 -4.42 14.17 15.33
C THR A 97 -5.94 13.98 15.33
N SER A 98 -6.65 14.86 16.02
CA SER A 98 -8.11 14.99 15.98
C SER A 98 -8.45 16.43 15.59
N PRO A 99 -8.62 16.72 14.28
CA PRO A 99 -8.79 18.09 13.80
C PRO A 99 -10.08 18.77 14.29
N GLN A 100 -10.00 20.07 14.57
CA GLN A 100 -11.16 20.93 14.81
C GLN A 100 -11.21 22.02 13.74
N ALA A 101 -12.37 22.20 13.10
CA ALA A 101 -12.64 23.35 12.23
C ALA A 101 -13.45 24.39 13.02
N ILE A 102 -13.01 25.65 12.99
CA ILE A 102 -13.67 26.76 13.67
C ILE A 102 -14.17 27.75 12.62
N LYS A 103 -15.45 28.08 12.67
CA LYS A 103 -16.08 29.12 11.85
C LYS A 103 -16.51 30.27 12.75
N GLU A 104 -15.97 31.45 12.50
CA GLU A 104 -16.45 32.70 13.08
C GLU A 104 -17.31 33.44 12.04
N THR A 105 -18.46 33.96 12.46
CA THR A 105 -19.34 34.78 11.62
C THR A 105 -19.46 36.15 12.27
N HIS A 106 -19.04 37.20 11.56
CA HIS A 106 -18.97 38.56 12.13
C HIS A 106 -20.27 39.36 11.97
N VAL A 107 -21.22 38.89 11.16
CA VAL A 107 -22.52 39.54 10.97
C VAL A 107 -23.63 38.56 11.39
N PRO A 108 -24.49 38.91 12.36
CA PRO A 108 -25.58 38.04 12.79
C PRO A 108 -26.52 37.68 11.64
N LEU A 109 -26.95 36.42 11.60
CA LEU A 109 -28.09 35.99 10.78
C LEU A 109 -29.34 36.72 11.30
N ARG A 110 -30.09 37.36 10.40
CA ARG A 110 -31.23 38.23 10.75
C ARG A 110 -32.59 37.57 10.55
N ASP A 111 -32.66 36.57 9.67
CA ASP A 111 -33.87 35.79 9.41
C ASP A 111 -33.49 34.32 9.24
N TRP A 112 -34.40 33.43 9.61
CA TRP A 112 -34.28 31.99 9.44
C TRP A 112 -34.90 31.50 8.12
N ARG A 113 -35.76 32.32 7.49
CA ARG A 113 -36.42 32.00 6.22
C ARG A 113 -35.48 32.19 5.03
N TYR A 114 -35.73 31.41 3.98
CA TYR A 114 -35.07 31.55 2.69
C TYR A 114 -35.98 32.29 1.70
N SER A 115 -35.41 32.94 0.69
CA SER A 115 -36.13 33.82 -0.24
C SER A 115 -37.24 33.14 -1.05
N TYR A 116 -37.16 31.82 -1.28
CA TYR A 116 -38.17 31.07 -2.05
C TYR A 116 -39.44 30.74 -1.26
N MET A 117 -39.47 31.00 0.04
CA MET A 117 -40.62 30.71 0.91
C MET A 117 -41.62 31.87 0.99
N GLN A 118 -41.39 32.93 0.21
CA GLN A 118 -42.26 34.11 0.11
C GLN A 118 -43.29 33.95 -1.00
#